data_AF-A0A9D0I8X2-F1
#
_entry.id   AF-A0A9D0I8X2-F1
#
_cell.length_a   1.000
_cell.length_b   1.000
_cell.length_c   1.000
_cell.angle_alpha   90.00
_cell.angle_beta   90.00
_cell.angle_gamma   90.00
#
_symmetry.space_group_name_H-M   'P 1'
#
loop_
_entity.id
_entity.type
_entity.pdbx_description
1 polymer ?
#
loop_
_entity_poly.entity_id
_entity_poly.type
_entity_poly.pdbx_seq_one_letter_code
_entity_poly.pdbx_strand_id
1 'polypeptide(L)'
;NPSGVRATCADCHVPKEFGPKMVAKVLAYKDVLHEILGTLDTKEKYEQHRWEMASRVWAKMKATDSRECRTCHDWDQMDLSEQDRSARKRHGRAQDEGKTCIDCHKGIAHEEPDEPEEPEEPDEPEAQASANG
;
A
#
# COMPACT_ATOMS: atom_id res chain seq x y z
N ASN A 1 12.69 17.66 -11.91
CA ASN A 1 12.97 16.47 -11.09
C ASN A 1 14.41 16.59 -10.57
N PRO A 2 14.61 16.98 -9.31
CA PRO A 2 15.94 17.16 -8.71
C PRO A 2 16.75 15.86 -8.56
N SER A 3 16.12 14.67 -8.56
CA SER A 3 16.81 13.37 -8.49
C SER A 3 17.01 12.68 -9.84
N GLY A 4 16.49 13.22 -10.94
CA GLY A 4 16.68 12.67 -12.30
C GLY A 4 15.95 11.35 -12.61
N VAL A 5 15.37 10.67 -11.62
CA VAL A 5 14.65 9.39 -11.76
C VAL A 5 13.35 9.54 -12.56
N ARG A 6 13.22 8.83 -13.68
CA ARG A 6 11.96 8.75 -14.44
C ARG A 6 11.35 7.37 -14.27
N ALA A 7 10.50 7.21 -13.27
CA ALA A 7 9.74 5.98 -13.06
C ALA A 7 8.57 5.89 -14.05
N THR A 8 8.28 4.68 -14.51
CA THR A 8 7.13 4.32 -15.34
C THR A 8 6.21 3.34 -14.60
N CYS A 9 5.03 3.06 -15.15
CA CYS A 9 4.06 2.14 -14.52
C CYS A 9 4.68 0.76 -14.21
N ALA A 10 5.52 0.26 -15.11
CA ALA A 10 6.14 -1.06 -14.96
C ALA A 10 7.19 -1.09 -13.83
N ASP A 11 7.87 0.01 -13.56
CA ASP A 11 8.91 0.05 -12.51
C ASP A 11 8.33 -0.26 -11.12
N CYS A 12 7.06 0.08 -10.89
CA CYS A 12 6.37 -0.17 -9.63
C CYS A 12 5.45 -1.41 -9.66
N HIS A 13 4.79 -1.69 -10.80
CA HIS A 13 3.80 -2.77 -10.88
C HIS A 13 4.38 -4.12 -11.36
N VAL A 14 5.52 -4.10 -12.03
CA VAL A 14 6.14 -5.30 -12.63
C VAL A 14 7.54 -5.47 -12.06
N PRO A 15 7.77 -6.46 -11.18
CA PRO A 15 9.11 -6.71 -10.64
C PRO A 15 10.14 -6.91 -11.76
N LYS A 16 11.36 -6.40 -11.57
CA LYS A 16 12.46 -6.60 -12.52
C LYS A 16 13.02 -8.02 -12.47
N GLU A 17 13.11 -8.58 -11.26
CA GLU A 17 13.57 -9.95 -11.02
C GLU A 17 12.65 -11.01 -11.64
N PHE A 18 13.23 -12.01 -12.29
CA PHE A 18 12.49 -12.99 -13.11
C PHE A 18 11.42 -13.74 -12.30
N GLY A 19 11.76 -14.34 -11.16
CA GLY A 19 10.80 -15.11 -10.37
C GLY A 19 9.57 -14.30 -9.94
N PRO A 20 9.74 -13.17 -9.23
CA PRO A 20 8.64 -12.29 -8.84
C PRO A 20 7.86 -11.72 -10.03
N LYS A 21 8.53 -11.44 -11.16
CA LYS A 21 7.88 -11.02 -12.41
C LYS A 21 6.93 -12.08 -12.94
N MET A 22 7.36 -13.34 -12.95
CA MET A 22 6.53 -14.45 -13.42
C MET A 22 5.32 -14.67 -12.50
N VAL A 23 5.49 -14.57 -11.18
CA VAL A 23 4.38 -14.63 -10.23
C VAL A 23 3.37 -13.49 -10.49
N ALA A 24 3.85 -12.26 -10.66
CA ALA A 24 2.97 -11.11 -10.96
C ALA A 24 2.18 -11.33 -12.26
N LYS A 25 2.82 -11.88 -13.29
CA LYS A 25 2.15 -12.20 -14.57
C LYS A 25 1.08 -13.28 -14.43
N VAL A 26 1.31 -14.31 -13.62
CA VAL A 26 0.31 -15.35 -13.35
C VAL A 26 -0.87 -14.76 -12.58
N LEU A 27 -0.61 -13.91 -11.58
CA LEU A 27 -1.67 -13.28 -10.79
C LEU A 27 -2.50 -12.28 -11.60
N ALA A 28 -1.92 -11.61 -12.59
CA ALA A 28 -2.63 -10.68 -13.47
C ALA A 28 -3.78 -11.32 -14.27
N TYR A 29 -3.81 -12.66 -14.40
CA TYR A 29 -4.97 -13.35 -14.96
C TYR A 29 -6.26 -13.09 -14.15
N LYS A 30 -6.14 -12.89 -12.83
CA LYS A 30 -7.29 -12.62 -11.95
C LYS A 30 -7.99 -11.32 -12.35
N ASP A 31 -7.24 -10.31 -12.79
CA ASP A 31 -7.80 -9.03 -13.21
C ASP A 31 -8.75 -9.22 -14.41
N VAL A 32 -8.31 -10.01 -15.41
CA VAL A 32 -9.14 -10.38 -16.57
C VAL A 32 -10.34 -11.22 -16.16
N LEU A 33 -10.17 -12.16 -15.24
CA LEU A 33 -11.27 -12.99 -14.74
C LEU A 33 -12.32 -12.14 -14.03
N HIS A 34 -11.92 -11.21 -13.17
CA HIS A 34 -12.82 -10.35 -12.41
C HIS A 34 -13.54 -9.30 -13.28
N GLU A 35 -12.94 -8.92 -14.41
CA GLU A 35 -13.61 -8.15 -15.47
C GLU A 35 -14.69 -9.00 -16.15
N ILE A 36 -14.35 -10.21 -16.62
CA ILE A 36 -15.30 -11.11 -17.30
C ILE A 36 -16.47 -11.52 -16.39
N LEU A 37 -16.20 -11.73 -15.11
CA LEU A 37 -17.22 -12.04 -14.09
C LEU A 37 -18.06 -10.81 -13.70
N GLY A 38 -17.69 -9.61 -14.14
CA GLY A 38 -18.39 -8.36 -13.81
C GLY A 38 -18.26 -7.96 -12.34
N THR A 39 -17.19 -8.38 -11.67
CA THR A 39 -16.92 -7.99 -10.27
C THR A 39 -16.17 -6.67 -10.15
N LEU A 40 -15.48 -6.23 -11.22
CA LEU A 40 -14.70 -4.98 -11.26
C LEU A 40 -14.95 -4.14 -12.54
N ASP A 41 -15.97 -4.49 -13.33
CA ASP A 41 -16.25 -3.95 -14.68
C ASP A 41 -16.84 -2.53 -14.69
N THR A 42 -17.11 -1.95 -13.52
CA THR A 42 -17.58 -0.57 -13.38
C THR A 42 -16.77 0.18 -12.34
N LYS A 43 -16.72 1.51 -12.47
CA LYS A 43 -16.05 2.38 -11.48
C LYS A 43 -16.58 2.13 -10.07
N GLU A 44 -17.90 2.05 -9.92
CA GLU A 44 -18.55 1.82 -8.62
C GLU A 44 -18.06 0.52 -7.97
N LYS A 45 -18.03 -0.58 -8.73
CA LYS A 45 -17.56 -1.88 -8.25
C LYS A 45 -16.06 -1.87 -7.96
N TYR A 46 -15.27 -1.18 -8.78
CA TYR A 46 -13.84 -1.00 -8.55
C TYR A 46 -13.59 -0.26 -7.22
N GLU A 47 -14.27 0.87 -6.98
CA GLU A 47 -14.11 1.65 -5.74
C GLU A 47 -14.50 0.83 -4.51
N GLN A 48 -15.57 0.03 -4.56
CA GLN A 48 -15.96 -0.88 -3.47
C GLN A 48 -14.87 -1.87 -3.05
N HIS A 49 -13.99 -2.26 -3.98
CA HIS A 49 -12.89 -3.20 -3.72
C HIS A 49 -11.53 -2.51 -3.59
N ARG A 50 -11.45 -1.19 -3.83
CA ARG A 50 -10.18 -0.48 -4.01
C ARG A 50 -9.32 -0.49 -2.75
N TRP A 51 -9.94 -0.33 -1.58
CA TRP A 51 -9.25 -0.44 -0.29
C TRP A 51 -8.59 -1.82 -0.10
N GLU A 52 -9.33 -2.89 -0.36
CA GLU A 52 -8.82 -4.25 -0.22
C GLU A 52 -7.69 -4.53 -1.22
N MET A 53 -7.86 -4.12 -2.48
CA MET A 53 -6.85 -4.27 -3.51
C MET A 53 -5.57 -3.48 -3.18
N ALA A 54 -5.71 -2.22 -2.75
CA ALA A 54 -4.58 -1.41 -2.33
C ALA A 54 -3.87 -2.00 -1.10
N SER A 55 -4.63 -2.49 -0.12
CA SER A 55 -4.09 -3.16 1.07
C SER A 55 -3.26 -4.39 0.72
N ARG A 56 -3.69 -5.20 -0.25
CA ARG A 56 -2.90 -6.34 -0.76
C ARG A 56 -1.61 -5.88 -1.44
N VAL A 57 -1.64 -4.77 -2.19
CA VAL A 57 -0.44 -4.18 -2.81
C VAL A 57 0.52 -3.67 -1.75
N TRP A 58 0.03 -2.94 -0.73
CA TRP A 58 0.86 -2.44 0.37
C TRP A 58 1.49 -3.59 1.17
N ALA A 59 0.70 -4.63 1.49
CA ALA A 59 1.20 -5.82 2.17
C ALA A 59 2.30 -6.51 1.35
N LYS A 60 2.11 -6.65 0.03
CA LYS A 60 3.15 -7.19 -0.87
C LYS A 60 4.41 -6.34 -0.85
N MET A 61 4.28 -5.03 -1.06
CA MET A 61 5.42 -4.10 -1.07
C MET A 61 6.15 -4.10 0.27
N LYS A 62 5.45 -4.23 1.39
CA LYS A 62 6.05 -4.34 2.72
C LYS A 62 6.79 -5.67 2.88
N ALA A 63 6.16 -6.79 2.52
CA ALA A 63 6.75 -8.12 2.60
C ALA A 63 8.00 -8.27 1.72
N THR A 64 8.11 -7.48 0.64
CA THR A 64 9.28 -7.46 -0.23
C THR A 64 10.20 -6.27 0.03
N ASP A 65 10.13 -5.66 1.21
CA ASP A 65 11.01 -4.55 1.63
C ASP A 65 11.06 -3.38 0.63
N SER A 66 9.91 -3.11 0.01
CA SER A 66 9.71 -2.11 -1.04
C SER A 66 10.71 -2.24 -2.20
N ARG A 67 11.06 -3.48 -2.60
CA ARG A 67 11.96 -3.80 -3.73
C ARG A 67 11.78 -2.91 -4.96
N GLU A 68 10.54 -2.66 -5.37
CA GLU A 68 10.23 -1.86 -6.54
C GLU A 68 10.62 -0.38 -6.35
N CYS A 69 10.45 0.18 -5.14
CA CYS A 69 10.90 1.52 -4.80
C CYS A 69 12.43 1.59 -4.75
N ARG A 70 13.05 0.61 -4.08
CA ARG A 70 14.51 0.58 -3.81
C ARG A 70 15.38 0.34 -5.02
N THR A 71 14.79 -0.08 -6.13
CA THR A 71 15.46 -0.11 -7.43
C THR A 71 16.02 1.28 -7.82
N CYS A 72 15.37 2.37 -7.38
CA CYS A 72 15.81 3.74 -7.62
C CYS A 72 16.04 4.53 -6.32
N HIS A 73 15.41 4.12 -5.21
CA HIS A 73 15.44 4.79 -3.91
C HIS A 73 16.00 3.87 -2.82
N ASP A 74 17.30 3.62 -2.90
CA ASP A 74 18.00 2.86 -1.86
C ASP A 74 18.42 3.76 -0.69
N TRP A 75 18.47 3.20 0.52
CA TRP A 75 18.89 3.94 1.71
C TRP A 75 20.31 4.49 1.59
N ASP A 76 21.23 3.72 0.99
CA ASP A 76 22.64 4.11 0.86
C ASP A 76 22.85 5.21 -0.19
N GLN A 77 21.87 5.39 -1.08
CA GLN A 77 21.88 6.43 -2.11
C GLN A 77 21.10 7.68 -1.69
N MET A 78 20.49 7.67 -0.50
CA MET A 78 19.70 8.78 0.01
C MET A 78 20.58 9.79 0.74
N ASP A 79 20.75 10.98 0.15
CA ASP A 79 21.40 12.09 0.85
C ASP A 79 20.41 12.77 1.80
N LEU A 80 20.49 12.42 3.07
CA LEU A 80 19.68 13.01 4.14
C LEU A 80 19.98 14.51 4.34
N SER A 81 21.17 14.99 3.98
CA SER A 81 21.58 16.39 4.17
C SER A 81 20.90 17.35 3.18
N GLU A 82 20.49 16.83 2.02
CA GLU A 82 19.73 17.54 0.99
C GLU A 82 18.22 17.56 1.26
N GLN A 83 17.75 16.82 2.26
CA GLN A 83 16.34 16.79 2.66
C GLN A 83 16.00 17.88 3.66
N ASP A 84 14.73 18.32 3.65
CA ASP A 84 14.20 19.18 4.69
C ASP A 84 14.26 18.50 6.07
N ARG A 85 14.20 19.32 7.13
CA ARG A 85 14.37 18.86 8.51
C ARG A 85 13.39 17.75 8.91
N SER A 86 12.16 17.80 8.40
CA SER A 86 11.13 16.81 8.73
C SER A 86 11.38 15.49 8.02
N ALA A 87 11.61 15.53 6.71
CA ALA A 87 11.93 14.36 5.90
C ALA A 87 13.21 13.67 6.42
N ARG A 88 14.28 14.43 6.66
CA ARG A 88 15.54 13.92 7.24
C ARG A 88 15.32 13.14 8.52
N LYS A 89 14.55 13.70 9.45
CA LYS A 89 14.26 13.05 10.74
C LYS A 89 13.42 11.78 10.55
N ARG A 90 12.41 11.83 9.69
CA ARG A 90 11.52 10.68 9.43
C ARG A 90 12.23 9.55 8.71
N HIS A 91 13.01 9.85 7.67
CA HIS A 91 13.77 8.86 6.93
C HIS A 91 14.88 8.23 7.79
N GLY A 92 15.63 9.03 8.56
CA GLY A 92 16.63 8.49 9.50
C GLY A 92 15.99 7.52 10.50
N ARG A 93 14.89 7.93 11.14
CA ARG A 93 14.14 7.05 12.05
C ARG A 93 13.58 5.80 11.36
N ALA A 94 13.09 5.93 10.13
CA ALA A 94 12.55 4.80 9.38
C ALA A 94 13.63 3.74 9.09
N GLN A 95 14.84 4.17 8.76
CA GLN A 95 15.98 3.28 8.57
C GLN A 95 16.36 2.59 9.89
N ASP A 96 16.46 3.33 10.99
CA ASP A 96 16.76 2.78 12.32
C ASP A 96 15.71 1.77 12.80
N GLU A 97 14.42 2.00 12.48
CA GLU A 97 13.30 1.14 12.85
C GLU A 97 13.07 -0.02 11.86
N GLY A 98 13.87 -0.14 10.80
CA GLY A 98 13.70 -1.19 9.78
C GLY A 98 12.39 -1.09 9.00
N LYS A 99 11.87 0.13 8.80
CA LYS A 99 10.65 0.35 8.02
C LYS A 99 10.91 0.22 6.53
N THR A 100 9.85 -0.13 5.81
CA THR A 100 9.81 -0.15 4.35
C THR A 100 9.29 1.19 3.82
N CYS A 101 9.55 1.49 2.54
CA CYS A 101 9.09 2.75 1.93
C CYS A 101 7.55 2.86 1.98
N ILE A 102 6.85 1.75 1.78
CA ILE A 102 5.39 1.70 1.73
C ILE A 102 4.72 1.87 3.11
N ASP A 103 5.46 1.78 4.21
CA ASP A 103 4.92 2.04 5.55
C ASP A 103 4.48 3.50 5.73
N CYS A 104 4.99 4.42 4.91
CA CYS A 104 4.59 5.84 4.92
C CYS A 104 4.11 6.37 3.57
N HIS A 105 4.61 5.81 2.45
CA HIS A 105 4.30 6.30 1.10
C HIS A 105 3.13 5.56 0.43
N LYS A 106 2.03 5.36 1.16
CA LYS A 106 0.76 4.97 0.55
C LYS A 106 0.24 6.13 -0.30
N GLY A 107 -0.42 5.82 -1.41
CA GLY A 107 -0.94 6.84 -2.33
C GLY A 107 0.12 7.72 -3.06
N ILE A 108 1.38 7.28 -3.17
CA ILE A 108 2.45 8.14 -3.73
C ILE A 108 2.25 8.51 -5.22
N ALA A 109 1.68 7.60 -6.02
CA ALA A 109 1.51 7.78 -7.47
C ALA A 109 0.03 7.87 -7.90
N HIS A 110 -0.86 7.43 -7.03
CA HIS A 110 -2.31 7.35 -7.25
C HIS A 110 -2.99 7.83 -5.99
N GLU A 111 -4.19 8.39 -6.12
CA GLU A 111 -5.02 8.75 -4.97
C GLU A 111 -5.16 7.52 -4.04
N GLU A 112 -5.02 7.75 -2.73
CA GLU A 112 -5.19 6.69 -1.74
C GLU A 112 -6.68 6.38 -1.62
N PRO A 113 -7.10 5.10 -1.60
CA PRO A 113 -8.49 4.77 -1.35
C PRO A 113 -8.90 5.14 0.08
N ASP A 114 -10.17 5.44 0.26
CA ASP A 114 -10.75 5.67 1.59
C ASP A 114 -10.75 4.37 2.40
N GLU A 115 -10.36 4.49 3.67
CA GLU A 115 -10.50 3.40 4.63
C GLU A 115 -11.98 3.17 4.91
N PRO A 116 -12.49 1.93 4.84
CA PRO A 116 -13.88 1.65 5.15
C PRO A 116 -14.15 2.01 6.61
N GLU A 117 -15.32 2.62 6.85
CA GLU A 117 -15.80 2.90 8.20
C GLU A 117 -15.89 1.58 8.99
N GLU A 118 -15.32 1.56 10.21
CA GLU A 118 -15.53 0.44 11.12
C GLU A 118 -17.03 0.36 11.44
N PRO A 119 -17.65 -0.83 11.39
CA PRO A 119 -19.04 -0.97 11.79
C PRO A 119 -19.15 -0.57 13.26
N GLU A 120 -20.02 0.40 13.57
CA GLU A 120 -20.30 0.78 14.95
C GLU A 120 -20.75 -0.45 15.73
N GLU A 121 -20.02 -0.80 16.80
CA GLU A 121 -20.46 -1.86 17.69
C GLU A 121 -21.80 -1.44 18.30
N PRO A 122 -22.84 -2.28 18.24
CA PRO A 122 -24.13 -1.93 18.82
C PRO A 122 -23.94 -1.72 20.32
N ASP A 123 -24.34 -0.54 20.81
CA ASP A 123 -24.39 -0.21 22.24
C ASP A 123 -25.10 -1.36 22.99
N GLU A 124 -24.34 -2.13 23.78
CA GLU A 124 -24.93 -3.14 24.65
C GLU A 124 -25.87 -2.41 25.63
N PRO A 125 -27.17 -2.76 25.69
CA PRO A 125 -28.05 -2.13 26.65
C PRO A 125 -27.57 -2.49 28.06
N GLU A 126 -27.21 -1.47 28.85
CA GLU A 126 -26.88 -1.62 30.26
C GLU A 126 -27.96 -2.47 30.93
N ALA A 127 -27.57 -3.68 31.36
CA ALA A 127 -28.47 -4.57 32.08
C ALA A 127 -28.92 -3.87 33.35
N GLN A 128 -30.17 -3.38 33.34
CA GLN A 128 -30.83 -2.82 34.51
C GLN A 128 -30.85 -3.90 35.60
N ALA A 129 -30.00 -3.74 36.60
CA ALA A 129 -30.02 -4.54 37.80
C ALA A 129 -31.33 -4.28 38.53
N SER A 130 -32.31 -5.15 38.30
CA SER A 130 -33.47 -5.34 39.16
C SER A 130 -33.53 -6.81 39.54
N ALA A 131 -33.18 -7.11 40.79
CA ALA A 131 -34.08 -7.77 41.75
C ALA A 131 -33.33 -8.40 42.93
N ASN A 132 -33.74 -7.95 44.11
CA ASN A 132 -34.06 -8.73 45.32
C ASN A 132 -32.93 -9.25 46.22
N GLY A 133 -32.95 -8.72 47.45
CA GLY A 133 -32.31 -9.22 48.66
C GLY A 133 -32.62 -8.29 49.82
#